data_AF-A0A654EX63-F1
#
_entry.id   AF-A0A654EX63-F1
#
_cell.length_a   1.000
_cell.length_b   1.000
_cell.length_c   1.000
_cell.angle_alpha   90.00
_cell.angle_beta   90.00
_cell.angle_gamma   90.00
#
_symmetry.space_group_name_H-M   'P 1'
#
loop_
_entity.id
_entity.type
_entity.pdbx_description
1 polymer ?
#
loop_
_entity_poly.entity_id
_entity_poly.type
_entity_poly.pdbx_seq_one_letter_code
_entity_poly.pdbx_strand_id
1 'polypeptide(L)'
;MSDRLIESIPFFQGGMNEKDQETGNSELVSSVMMRFDAVRRRLSQIGNLHGEVATALRTFKNLKMYTNTKKRVGSVPRVDVGDIFFFRGEMGLVGLHAGTIDMEFIGVEDRGDGEGKQIAVSVISSGKNADKNEDPDSLIFTGFGGTDMYHGQPCNQKLERLNLPLEAAFRKKSIVRVVRCMKDEKRTNSNIYIYDGTYMITNRWEEEGQNGFIVFKFKLVREPDQKPAFGIWKSIRIGGMV
;
A
#
# COMPACT_ATOMS: atom_id res chain seq x y z
N MET A 1 -20.22 -14.58 18.89
CA MET A 1 -19.55 -15.58 18.03
C MET A 1 -18.15 -15.78 18.58
N SER A 2 -17.79 -17.00 18.96
CA SER A 2 -16.47 -17.30 19.54
C SER A 2 -15.37 -17.08 18.48
N ASP A 3 -14.47 -16.15 18.77
CA ASP A 3 -13.24 -15.90 18.02
C ASP A 3 -12.35 -17.15 18.13
N ARG A 4 -12.45 -18.07 17.16
CA ARG A 4 -11.54 -19.20 17.09
C ARG A 4 -10.19 -18.71 16.60
N LEU A 5 -9.29 -18.41 17.53
CA LEU A 5 -7.91 -18.08 17.22
C LEU A 5 -7.17 -19.37 16.84
N ILE A 6 -6.54 -19.40 15.66
CA ILE A 6 -5.60 -20.47 15.32
C ILE A 6 -4.32 -20.20 16.13
N GLU A 7 -4.12 -20.97 17.20
CA GLU A 7 -2.97 -20.86 18.10
C GLU A 7 -1.70 -21.49 17.51
N SER A 8 -1.85 -22.47 16.61
CA SER A 8 -0.74 -23.07 15.88
C SER A 8 -1.20 -23.64 14.53
N ILE A 9 -0.29 -23.68 13.56
CA ILE A 9 -0.51 -24.35 12.26
C ILE A 9 0.54 -25.47 12.18
N PRO A 10 0.18 -26.71 12.51
CA PRO A 10 1.10 -27.84 12.42
C PRO A 10 1.75 -27.89 11.04
N PHE A 11 3.05 -28.23 10.98
CA PHE A 11 3.87 -28.25 9.76
C PHE A 11 4.22 -26.89 9.13
N PHE A 12 3.77 -25.76 9.68
CA PHE A 12 4.43 -24.48 9.43
C PHE A 12 5.77 -24.44 10.17
N GLN A 13 6.73 -25.27 9.74
CA GLN A 13 8.10 -25.25 10.25
C GLN A 13 8.82 -23.96 9.83
N GLY A 14 9.84 -23.57 10.61
CA GLY A 14 10.71 -22.42 10.33
C GLY A 14 10.12 -21.09 10.81
N GLY A 15 9.99 -20.93 12.13
CA GLY A 15 9.65 -19.63 12.72
C GLY A 15 10.60 -18.56 12.19
N MET A 16 10.04 -17.48 11.64
CA MET A 16 10.84 -16.34 11.20
C MET A 16 11.53 -15.74 12.43
N ASN A 17 12.85 -15.75 12.44
CA ASN A 17 13.61 -15.05 13.48
C ASN A 17 13.42 -13.52 13.31
N GLU A 18 13.85 -12.74 14.29
CA GLU A 18 13.65 -11.28 14.26
C GLU A 18 14.35 -10.61 13.06
N LYS A 19 15.53 -11.09 12.67
CA LYS A 19 16.27 -10.56 11.52
C LYS A 19 15.54 -10.80 10.20
N ASP A 20 14.98 -11.99 10.05
CA ASP A 20 14.13 -12.40 8.93
C ASP A 20 12.88 -11.50 8.85
N GLN A 21 12.24 -11.22 9.99
CA GLN A 21 11.10 -10.31 10.05
C GLN A 21 11.48 -8.87 9.69
N GLU A 22 12.63 -8.37 10.15
CA GLU A 22 13.05 -6.98 9.92
C GLU A 22 13.46 -6.70 8.47
N THR A 23 14.33 -7.55 7.94
CA THR A 23 15.08 -7.23 6.71
C THR A 23 14.62 -8.02 5.49
N GLY A 24 13.89 -9.13 5.73
CA GLY A 24 13.54 -10.12 4.71
C GLY A 24 14.75 -10.93 4.23
N ASN A 25 14.48 -12.01 3.49
CA ASN A 25 15.49 -12.80 2.78
C ASN A 25 14.90 -13.44 1.50
N SER A 26 15.69 -14.22 0.76
CA SER A 26 15.34 -14.70 -0.58
C SER A 26 14.08 -15.55 -0.68
N GLU A 27 13.64 -16.21 0.39
CA GLU A 27 12.51 -17.17 0.33
C GLU A 27 11.30 -16.73 1.15
N LEU A 28 11.42 -15.70 1.99
CA LEU A 28 10.40 -15.34 2.98
C LEU A 28 9.15 -14.71 2.40
N VAL A 29 9.25 -13.80 1.43
CA VAL A 29 8.05 -13.15 0.85
C VAL A 29 7.15 -14.21 0.20
N SER A 30 7.71 -15.07 -0.65
CA SER A 30 6.97 -16.17 -1.28
C SER A 30 6.43 -17.17 -0.25
N SER A 31 7.22 -17.53 0.76
CA SER A 31 6.79 -18.42 1.85
C SER A 31 5.63 -17.82 2.66
N VAL A 32 5.70 -16.55 3.05
CA VAL A 32 4.65 -15.82 3.78
C VAL A 32 3.38 -15.78 2.95
N MET A 33 3.46 -15.38 1.68
CA MET A 33 2.30 -15.30 0.80
C MET A 33 1.66 -16.67 0.56
N MET A 34 2.45 -17.70 0.26
CA MET A 34 1.97 -19.08 0.10
C MET A 34 1.25 -19.59 1.35
N ARG A 35 1.85 -19.38 2.53
CA ARG A 35 1.26 -19.80 3.80
C ARG A 35 -0.02 -19.02 4.11
N PHE A 36 -0.03 -17.71 3.85
CA PHE A 36 -1.21 -16.87 4.06
C PHE A 36 -2.38 -17.35 3.21
N ASP A 37 -2.12 -17.62 1.92
CA ASP A 37 -3.11 -18.15 1.01
C ASP A 37 -3.61 -19.53 1.43
N ALA A 38 -2.73 -20.42 1.89
CA ALA A 38 -3.12 -21.73 2.38
C ALA A 38 -4.10 -21.62 3.57
N VAL A 39 -3.80 -20.77 4.56
CA VAL A 39 -4.67 -20.55 5.71
C VAL A 39 -5.98 -19.92 5.30
N ARG A 40 -5.94 -18.82 4.53
CA ARG A 40 -7.12 -18.10 4.07
C ARG A 40 -8.06 -19.00 3.27
N ARG A 41 -7.54 -19.77 2.30
CA ARG A 41 -8.34 -20.70 1.48
C ARG A 41 -8.90 -21.84 2.31
N ARG A 42 -8.12 -22.37 3.28
CA ARG A 42 -8.62 -23.42 4.16
C ARG A 42 -9.74 -22.91 5.06
N LEU A 43 -9.61 -21.70 5.62
CA LEU A 43 -10.67 -21.04 6.38
C LEU A 43 -11.95 -20.86 5.55
N SER A 44 -11.84 -20.47 4.27
CA SER A 44 -12.99 -20.38 3.36
C SER A 44 -13.69 -21.74 3.12
N GLN A 45 -12.98 -22.87 3.25
CA GLN A 45 -13.56 -24.21 3.06
C GLN A 45 -14.21 -24.79 4.31
N ILE A 46 -13.64 -24.55 5.50
CA ILE A 46 -14.02 -25.25 6.73
C ILE A 46 -15.22 -24.64 7.48
N GLY A 47 -15.80 -23.53 7.00
CA GLY A 47 -17.10 -23.09 7.51
C GLY A 47 -17.50 -21.67 7.15
N ASN A 48 -18.76 -21.35 7.44
CA ASN A 48 -19.46 -20.04 7.41
C ASN A 48 -18.80 -18.98 8.33
N LEU A 49 -17.49 -18.80 8.23
CA LEU A 49 -16.78 -17.71 8.88
C LEU A 49 -16.89 -16.49 7.99
N HIS A 50 -17.71 -15.52 8.40
CA HIS A 50 -17.59 -14.17 7.88
C HIS A 50 -16.25 -13.58 8.39
N GLY A 51 -15.37 -13.14 7.49
CA GLY A 51 -14.10 -12.51 7.89
C GLY A 51 -12.92 -13.48 7.97
N GLU A 52 -12.87 -14.48 7.10
CA GLU A 52 -11.77 -15.42 6.91
C GLU A 52 -10.42 -14.71 6.65
N VAL A 53 -10.45 -13.62 5.88
CA VAL A 53 -9.27 -12.78 5.60
C VAL A 53 -8.78 -12.11 6.89
N ALA A 54 -9.69 -11.51 7.65
CA ALA A 54 -9.36 -10.86 8.92
C ALA A 54 -8.82 -11.87 9.94
N THR A 55 -9.41 -13.06 9.99
CA THR A 55 -8.95 -14.16 10.84
C THR A 55 -7.54 -14.62 10.46
N ALA A 56 -7.28 -14.86 9.16
CA ALA A 56 -5.96 -15.23 8.67
C ALA A 56 -4.91 -14.15 8.99
N LEU A 57 -5.22 -12.87 8.74
CA LEU A 57 -4.32 -11.75 9.04
C LEU A 57 -4.00 -11.66 10.54
N ARG A 58 -5.00 -11.85 11.41
CA ARG A 58 -4.82 -11.87 12.86
C ARG A 58 -3.93 -13.04 13.29
N THR A 59 -4.15 -14.24 12.74
CA THR A 59 -3.29 -15.40 12.98
C THR A 59 -1.85 -15.12 12.57
N PHE A 60 -1.62 -14.55 11.39
CA PHE A 60 -0.26 -14.23 10.91
C PHE A 60 0.42 -13.20 11.81
N LYS A 61 -0.29 -12.16 12.25
CA LYS A 61 0.24 -11.19 13.21
C LYS A 61 0.61 -11.84 14.54
N ASN A 62 -0.25 -12.68 15.08
CA ASN A 62 -0.03 -13.34 16.38
C ASN A 62 1.13 -14.34 16.34
N LEU A 63 1.28 -15.07 15.23
CA LEU A 63 2.39 -15.99 15.01
C LEU A 63 3.67 -15.29 14.53
N LYS A 64 3.69 -13.96 14.48
CA LYS A 64 4.79 -13.14 13.94
C LYS A 64 5.24 -13.58 12.54
N MET A 65 4.27 -13.96 11.71
CA MET A 65 4.49 -14.43 10.35
C MET A 65 4.42 -13.28 9.34
N TYR A 66 5.41 -12.40 9.37
CA TYR A 66 5.55 -11.27 8.46
C TYR A 66 7.02 -10.94 8.25
N THR A 67 7.33 -10.21 7.19
CA THR A 67 8.69 -9.85 6.78
C THR A 67 8.78 -8.38 6.38
N ASN A 68 10.00 -7.86 6.26
CA ASN A 68 10.31 -6.48 5.91
C ASN A 68 9.67 -5.42 6.84
N THR A 69 9.61 -5.68 8.16
CA THR A 69 9.00 -4.74 9.12
C THR A 69 9.78 -3.42 9.25
N LYS A 70 11.09 -3.44 8.98
CA LYS A 70 11.88 -2.22 8.92
C LYS A 70 11.51 -1.44 7.66
N LYS A 71 10.76 -0.36 7.87
CA LYS A 71 10.40 0.59 6.82
C LYS A 71 11.66 1.20 6.18
N ARG A 72 11.59 1.48 4.88
CA ARG A 72 12.71 1.97 4.07
C ARG A 72 12.24 2.84 2.91
N VAL A 73 13.15 3.65 2.37
CA VAL A 73 12.98 4.36 1.09
C VAL A 73 13.31 3.39 -0.05
N GLY A 74 12.61 3.52 -1.19
CA GLY A 74 12.88 2.70 -2.37
C GLY A 74 12.24 1.31 -2.32
N SER A 75 12.84 0.36 -3.03
CA SER A 75 12.30 -1.00 -3.20
C SER A 75 12.29 -1.82 -1.90
N VAL A 76 11.39 -2.79 -1.85
CA VAL A 76 11.31 -3.76 -0.76
C VAL A 76 11.91 -5.08 -1.26
N PRO A 77 12.88 -5.68 -0.54
CA PRO A 77 13.49 -6.93 -0.96
C PRO A 77 12.43 -8.00 -1.23
N ARG A 78 12.52 -8.59 -2.43
CA ARG A 78 11.65 -9.69 -2.90
C ARG A 78 10.17 -9.34 -3.03
N VAL A 79 9.83 -8.06 -3.06
CA VAL A 79 8.54 -7.59 -3.58
C VAL A 79 8.83 -6.90 -4.90
N ASP A 80 8.45 -7.56 -5.99
CA ASP A 80 8.85 -7.18 -7.33
C ASP A 80 7.81 -6.28 -8.00
N VAL A 81 8.28 -5.35 -8.83
CA VAL A 81 7.39 -4.52 -9.66
C VAL A 81 6.53 -5.42 -10.54
N GLY A 82 5.21 -5.31 -10.40
CA GLY A 82 4.23 -6.19 -11.01
C GLY A 82 3.55 -7.17 -10.06
N ASP A 83 4.03 -7.30 -8.81
CA ASP A 83 3.34 -8.11 -7.80
C ASP A 83 1.92 -7.59 -7.55
N ILE A 84 0.99 -8.53 -7.43
CA ILE A 84 -0.45 -8.27 -7.27
C ILE A 84 -0.91 -8.80 -5.92
N PHE A 85 -1.64 -7.97 -5.19
CA PHE A 85 -2.26 -8.29 -3.92
C PHE A 85 -3.77 -8.08 -4.00
N PHE A 86 -4.53 -8.88 -3.29
CA PHE A 86 -6.00 -8.80 -3.22
C PHE A 86 -6.49 -8.15 -1.93
N PHE A 87 -5.62 -8.05 -0.92
CA PHE A 87 -5.95 -7.42 0.36
C PHE A 87 -4.79 -6.55 0.84
N ARG A 88 -5.11 -5.36 1.40
CA ARG A 88 -4.08 -4.49 2.01
C ARG A 88 -3.24 -5.19 3.08
N GLY A 89 -3.85 -6.13 3.79
CA GLY A 89 -3.15 -6.94 4.79
C GLY A 89 -1.98 -7.73 4.21
N GLU A 90 -2.08 -8.22 2.96
CA GLU A 90 -1.00 -8.96 2.30
C GLU A 90 0.23 -8.06 2.09
N MET A 91 0.01 -6.83 1.60
CA MET A 91 1.08 -5.84 1.47
C MET A 91 1.76 -5.51 2.80
N GLY A 92 0.98 -5.51 3.89
CA GLY A 92 1.51 -5.34 5.24
C GLY A 92 2.33 -6.52 5.74
N LEU A 93 1.95 -7.76 5.38
CA LEU A 93 2.70 -8.98 5.76
C LEU A 93 4.07 -9.05 5.08
N VAL A 94 4.21 -8.48 3.88
CA VAL A 94 5.47 -8.48 3.12
C VAL A 94 6.25 -7.15 3.21
N GLY A 95 5.73 -6.19 3.98
CA GLY A 95 6.34 -4.88 4.22
C GLY A 95 6.36 -3.93 3.03
N LEU A 96 5.52 -4.16 2.01
CA LEU A 96 5.35 -3.23 0.89
C LEU A 96 4.69 -1.93 1.35
N HIS A 97 3.62 -2.07 2.14
CA HIS A 97 2.84 -0.99 2.72
C HIS A 97 2.11 -1.50 3.98
N ALA A 98 2.62 -1.18 5.17
CA ALA A 98 2.00 -1.61 6.43
C ALA A 98 1.01 -0.57 7.01
N GLY A 99 0.93 0.61 6.39
CA GLY A 99 0.01 1.68 6.76
C GLY A 99 -1.47 1.31 6.61
N THR A 100 -2.30 1.83 7.51
CA THR A 100 -3.77 1.68 7.46
C THR A 100 -4.44 2.69 6.54
N ILE A 101 -3.74 3.79 6.22
CA ILE A 101 -4.15 4.82 5.27
C ILE A 101 -3.39 4.67 3.96
N ASP A 102 -3.73 5.44 2.94
CA ASP A 102 -3.15 5.39 1.58
C ASP A 102 -1.73 5.96 1.45
N MET A 103 -1.06 6.21 2.58
CA MET A 103 0.32 6.66 2.64
C MET A 103 1.05 6.01 3.81
N GLU A 104 2.29 5.59 3.54
CA GLU A 104 3.25 5.19 4.55
C GLU A 104 4.44 6.15 4.54
N PHE A 105 4.88 6.55 5.73
CA PHE A 105 6.02 7.42 5.95
C PHE A 105 6.95 6.86 7.01
N ILE A 106 8.20 7.31 6.98
CA ILE A 106 9.24 6.99 7.96
C ILE A 106 9.74 8.25 8.64
N GLY A 107 10.21 8.12 9.87
CA GLY A 107 11.01 9.16 10.51
C GLY A 107 12.35 9.30 9.80
N VAL A 108 12.80 10.53 9.61
CA VAL A 108 14.15 10.84 9.13
C VAL A 108 14.81 11.72 10.18
N GLU A 109 16.06 11.41 10.51
CA GLU A 109 16.88 12.28 11.35
C GLU A 109 17.16 13.56 10.56
N ASP A 110 16.43 14.62 10.87
CA ASP A 110 16.65 15.93 10.30
C ASP A 110 17.29 16.84 11.36
N ARG A 111 18.37 17.54 10.99
CA ARG A 111 19.09 18.45 11.90
C ARG A 111 18.47 19.87 11.93
N GLY A 112 17.36 20.08 11.22
CA GLY A 112 16.65 21.36 11.12
C GLY A 112 15.33 21.47 11.90
N ASP A 113 14.67 22.61 11.71
CA ASP A 113 13.71 23.32 12.57
C ASP A 113 12.31 22.66 12.72
N GLY A 114 12.17 21.39 12.35
CA GLY A 114 11.00 20.56 12.66
C GLY A 114 10.02 20.26 11.53
N GLU A 115 10.08 20.97 10.39
CA GLU A 115 9.43 20.53 9.16
C GLU A 115 10.27 19.43 8.49
N GLY A 116 9.67 18.29 8.13
CA GLY A 116 10.38 17.22 7.41
C GLY A 116 11.01 16.11 8.26
N LYS A 117 10.61 15.99 9.54
CA LYS A 117 10.94 14.82 10.40
C LYS A 117 10.40 13.50 9.88
N GLN A 118 9.43 13.54 8.97
CA GLN A 118 8.85 12.37 8.34
C GLN A 118 8.81 12.55 6.84
N ILE A 119 8.99 11.46 6.11
CA ILE A 119 8.99 11.45 4.65
C ILE A 119 8.15 10.30 4.12
N ALA A 120 7.32 10.58 3.12
CA ALA A 120 6.53 9.56 2.45
C ALA A 120 7.44 8.57 1.72
N VAL A 121 7.16 7.28 1.88
CA VAL A 121 7.91 6.19 1.25
C VAL A 121 7.04 5.25 0.43
N SER A 122 5.73 5.26 0.65
CA SER A 122 4.77 4.52 -0.18
C SER A 122 3.42 5.22 -0.21
N VAL A 123 2.74 5.17 -1.35
CA VAL A 123 1.35 5.60 -1.53
C VAL A 123 0.53 4.53 -2.24
N ILE A 124 -0.77 4.49 -1.93
CA ILE A 124 -1.75 3.64 -2.60
C ILE A 124 -2.76 4.54 -3.31
N SER A 125 -2.79 4.47 -4.64
CA SER A 125 -3.75 5.23 -5.45
C SER A 125 -5.14 4.58 -5.37
N SER A 126 -5.92 4.91 -4.33
CA SER A 126 -7.28 4.41 -4.10
C SER A 126 -8.28 5.50 -3.70
N GLY A 127 -9.57 5.23 -3.94
CA GLY A 127 -10.67 6.09 -3.49
C GLY A 127 -10.52 7.54 -3.95
N LYS A 128 -10.64 8.49 -3.00
CA LYS A 128 -10.45 9.93 -3.24
C LYS A 128 -9.01 10.31 -3.64
N ASN A 129 -8.04 9.46 -3.32
CA ASN A 129 -6.63 9.65 -3.64
C ASN A 129 -6.26 8.99 -4.97
N ALA A 130 -7.23 8.33 -5.64
CA ALA A 130 -7.00 7.68 -6.93
C ALA A 130 -6.73 8.70 -8.03
N ASP A 131 -5.82 8.33 -8.91
CA ASP A 131 -5.57 9.03 -10.16
C ASP A 131 -6.64 8.68 -11.20
N LYS A 132 -7.19 9.71 -11.83
CA LYS A 132 -8.24 9.56 -12.86
C LYS A 132 -7.67 9.33 -14.25
N ASN A 133 -6.41 9.70 -14.48
CA ASN A 133 -5.81 9.62 -15.81
C ASN A 133 -5.32 8.21 -16.12
N GLU A 134 -5.07 7.39 -15.08
CA GLU A 134 -4.55 6.03 -15.21
C GLU A 134 -3.33 5.92 -16.14
N ASP A 135 -2.48 6.95 -16.12
CA ASP A 135 -1.24 6.99 -16.90
C ASP A 135 -0.24 5.96 -16.34
N PRO A 136 0.32 5.06 -17.16
CA PRO A 136 1.34 4.10 -16.71
C PRO A 136 2.60 4.78 -16.12
N ASP A 137 3.00 5.94 -16.65
CA ASP A 137 4.28 6.56 -16.33
C ASP A 137 4.17 7.70 -15.31
N SER A 138 2.94 8.12 -14.98
CA SER A 138 2.70 9.15 -13.97
C SER A 138 1.45 8.88 -13.12
N LEU A 139 1.41 9.50 -11.93
CA LEU A 139 0.30 9.41 -10.99
C LEU A 139 0.03 10.80 -10.42
N ILE A 140 -1.21 11.26 -10.49
CA ILE A 140 -1.65 12.43 -9.71
C ILE A 140 -2.28 11.94 -8.39
N PHE A 141 -1.54 12.09 -7.30
CA PHE A 141 -1.99 11.73 -5.96
C PHE A 141 -2.61 12.94 -5.27
N THR A 142 -3.84 12.79 -4.77
CA THR A 142 -4.50 13.85 -3.98
C THR A 142 -4.04 13.78 -2.52
N GLY A 143 -3.83 14.93 -1.87
CA GLY A 143 -3.49 15.02 -0.46
C GLY A 143 -4.62 14.57 0.47
N PHE A 144 -4.33 14.55 1.77
CA PHE A 144 -5.24 14.16 2.84
C PHE A 144 -5.95 15.39 3.45
N GLY A 145 -7.13 15.16 4.04
CA GLY A 145 -7.93 16.19 4.68
C GLY A 145 -9.03 16.77 3.80
N GLY A 146 -9.65 17.85 4.27
CA GLY A 146 -10.76 18.53 3.61
C GLY A 146 -12.14 17.96 3.93
N THR A 147 -12.25 16.66 4.25
CA THR A 147 -13.50 16.01 4.72
C THR A 147 -13.28 14.83 5.70
N ASP A 148 -12.04 14.60 6.14
CA ASP A 148 -11.59 13.30 6.68
C ASP A 148 -11.70 13.10 8.19
N MET A 149 -12.17 14.09 8.93
CA MET A 149 -12.55 13.86 10.32
C MET A 149 -14.03 13.51 10.31
N TYR A 150 -14.39 12.30 10.75
CA TYR A 150 -15.79 11.94 10.99
C TYR A 150 -16.47 13.09 11.75
N HIS A 151 -17.56 13.63 11.17
CA HIS A 151 -18.33 14.79 11.64
C HIS A 151 -17.76 16.21 11.36
N GLY A 152 -16.70 16.33 10.56
CA GLY A 152 -16.19 17.64 10.11
C GLY A 152 -16.96 18.20 8.92
N GLN A 153 -17.19 19.52 8.93
CA GLN A 153 -17.65 20.22 7.72
C GLN A 153 -16.55 20.18 6.65
N PRO A 154 -16.91 20.02 5.37
CA PRO A 154 -15.97 20.18 4.26
C PRO A 154 -15.17 21.49 4.39
N CYS A 155 -13.86 21.42 4.18
CA CYS A 155 -12.94 22.55 4.29
C CYS A 155 -11.75 22.41 3.33
N ASN A 156 -10.99 23.50 3.17
CA ASN A 156 -9.75 23.46 2.39
C ASN A 156 -8.73 22.54 3.09
N GLN A 157 -8.07 21.69 2.31
CA GLN A 157 -6.88 21.00 2.79
C GLN A 157 -5.82 22.02 3.20
N LYS A 158 -4.97 21.59 4.13
CA LYS A 158 -3.81 22.36 4.59
C LYS A 158 -2.55 21.53 4.42
N LEU A 159 -1.42 22.21 4.21
CA LEU A 159 -0.11 21.57 4.15
C LEU A 159 0.38 21.23 5.57
N GLU A 160 -0.36 20.37 6.26
CA GLU A 160 -0.13 19.97 7.65
C GLU A 160 -0.33 18.46 7.81
N ARG A 161 0.12 17.91 8.94
CA ARG A 161 -0.10 16.51 9.33
C ARG A 161 0.25 15.53 8.19
N LEU A 162 -0.74 14.86 7.61
CA LEU A 162 -0.57 13.83 6.59
C LEU A 162 -0.13 14.36 5.23
N ASN A 163 -0.15 15.69 5.01
CA ASN A 163 0.43 16.29 3.79
C ASN A 163 1.92 16.64 3.95
N LEU A 164 2.42 16.75 5.19
CA LEU A 164 3.85 17.08 5.43
C LEU A 164 4.82 16.00 4.92
N PRO A 165 4.56 14.68 5.07
CA PRO A 165 5.47 13.67 4.52
C PRO A 165 5.54 13.68 2.99
N LEU A 166 4.45 14.03 2.30
CA LEU A 166 4.43 14.18 0.83
C LEU A 166 5.23 15.41 0.40
N GLU A 167 5.04 16.54 1.08
CA GLU A 167 5.83 17.76 0.86
C GLU A 167 7.32 17.52 1.12
N ALA A 168 7.66 16.82 2.20
CA ALA A 168 9.04 16.45 2.49
C ALA A 168 9.63 15.55 1.40
N ALA A 169 8.87 14.56 0.91
CA ALA A 169 9.31 13.69 -0.18
C ALA A 169 9.54 14.46 -1.48
N PHE A 170 8.68 15.45 -1.78
CA PHE A 170 8.85 16.38 -2.89
C PHE A 170 10.12 17.22 -2.75
N ARG A 171 10.29 17.93 -1.63
CA ARG A 171 11.45 18.81 -1.39
C ARG A 171 12.78 18.03 -1.39
N LYS A 172 12.79 16.84 -0.79
CA LYS A 172 13.98 15.98 -0.66
C LYS A 172 14.18 15.05 -1.87
N LYS A 173 13.34 15.16 -2.93
CA LYS A 173 13.39 14.31 -4.13
C LYS A 173 13.50 12.82 -3.78
N SER A 174 12.71 12.39 -2.81
CA SER A 174 12.80 11.04 -2.28
C SER A 174 11.93 10.07 -3.05
N ILE A 175 12.42 8.83 -3.13
CA ILE A 175 11.75 7.75 -3.85
C ILE A 175 10.53 7.27 -3.06
N VAL A 176 9.38 7.23 -3.72
CA VAL A 176 8.10 6.77 -3.18
C VAL A 176 7.63 5.54 -3.94
N ARG A 177 7.30 4.46 -3.24
CA ARG A 177 6.65 3.28 -3.84
C ARG A 177 5.20 3.59 -4.19
N VAL A 178 4.78 3.25 -5.40
CA VAL A 178 3.39 3.41 -5.83
C VAL A 178 2.71 2.05 -5.95
N VAL A 179 1.53 1.94 -5.35
CA VAL A 179 0.61 0.82 -5.56
C VAL A 179 -0.66 1.35 -6.21
N ARG A 180 -1.04 0.79 -7.36
CA ARG A 180 -2.29 1.14 -8.06
C ARG A 180 -3.42 0.27 -7.53
N CYS A 181 -4.51 0.87 -7.10
CA CYS A 181 -5.70 0.16 -6.64
C CYS A 181 -6.76 0.15 -7.75
N MET A 182 -7.10 -1.05 -8.23
CA MET A 182 -8.16 -1.26 -9.22
C MET A 182 -9.33 -1.95 -8.56
N LYS A 183 -10.56 -1.64 -8.98
CA LYS A 183 -11.75 -2.34 -8.48
C LYS A 183 -11.73 -3.80 -8.99
N ASP A 184 -11.98 -4.76 -8.10
CA ASP A 184 -12.22 -6.14 -8.49
C ASP A 184 -13.71 -6.29 -8.84
N GLU A 185 -14.03 -6.36 -10.13
CA GLU A 185 -15.42 -6.44 -10.60
C GLU A 185 -16.12 -7.74 -10.19
N LYS A 186 -15.37 -8.82 -9.93
CA LYS A 186 -15.94 -10.12 -9.59
C LYS A 186 -16.29 -10.26 -8.12
N ARG A 187 -15.72 -9.40 -7.26
CA ARG A 187 -15.88 -9.49 -5.80
C ARG A 187 -16.46 -8.19 -5.27
N THR A 188 -17.62 -8.27 -4.61
CA THR A 188 -18.29 -7.11 -4.04
C THR A 188 -17.34 -6.31 -3.14
N ASN A 189 -17.24 -5.00 -3.38
CA ASN A 189 -16.42 -4.05 -2.62
C ASN A 189 -14.96 -4.48 -2.42
N SER A 190 -14.39 -5.19 -3.39
CA SER A 190 -13.00 -5.67 -3.34
C SER A 190 -12.13 -4.92 -4.34
N ASN A 191 -10.83 -4.96 -4.10
CA ASN A 191 -9.84 -4.28 -4.91
C ASN A 191 -8.66 -5.21 -5.24
N ILE A 192 -7.94 -4.84 -6.28
CA ILE A 192 -6.68 -5.42 -6.71
C ILE A 192 -5.62 -4.33 -6.55
N TYR A 193 -4.51 -4.67 -5.90
CA TYR A 193 -3.42 -3.77 -5.57
C TYR A 193 -2.19 -4.20 -6.36
N ILE A 194 -1.73 -3.36 -7.28
CA ILE A 194 -0.61 -3.66 -8.18
C ILE A 194 0.58 -2.82 -7.73
N TYR A 195 1.69 -3.46 -7.36
CA TYR A 195 2.92 -2.74 -7.08
C TYR A 195 3.53 -2.22 -8.39
N ASP A 196 3.41 -0.92 -8.62
CA ASP A 196 3.77 -0.27 -9.90
C ASP A 196 5.23 0.23 -9.94
N GLY A 197 5.94 0.02 -8.82
CA GLY A 197 7.34 0.35 -8.65
C GLY A 197 7.54 1.65 -7.90
N THR A 198 8.60 2.36 -8.27
CA THR A 198 9.13 3.53 -7.56
C THR A 198 9.03 4.78 -8.42
N TYR A 199 8.67 5.87 -7.77
CA TYR A 199 8.35 7.17 -8.37
C TYR A 199 9.00 8.29 -7.56
N MET A 200 9.18 9.46 -8.18
CA MET A 200 9.50 10.71 -7.50
C MET A 200 8.35 11.70 -7.64
N ILE A 201 8.09 12.49 -6.60
CA ILE A 201 7.18 13.64 -6.71
C ILE A 201 7.93 14.74 -7.46
N THR A 202 7.45 15.12 -8.64
CA THR A 202 8.09 16.12 -9.51
C THR A 202 7.40 17.47 -9.49
N ASN A 203 6.13 17.51 -9.08
CA ASN A 203 5.38 18.75 -8.95
C ASN A 203 4.32 18.64 -7.86
N ARG A 204 3.94 19.79 -7.27
CA ARG A 204 2.80 19.91 -6.37
C ARG A 204 2.04 21.21 -6.62
N TRP A 205 0.72 21.17 -6.54
CA TRP A 205 -0.14 22.36 -6.68
C TRP A 205 -1.40 22.23 -5.82
N GLU A 206 -2.14 23.32 -5.75
CA GLU A 206 -3.47 23.40 -5.13
C GLU A 206 -4.51 23.53 -6.25
N GLU A 207 -5.62 22.81 -6.14
CA GLU A 207 -6.76 22.98 -7.05
C GLU A 207 -8.08 22.89 -6.30
N GLU A 208 -9.14 23.42 -6.89
CA GLU A 208 -10.49 23.28 -6.35
C GLU A 208 -11.01 21.85 -6.57
N GLY A 209 -11.32 21.15 -5.48
CA GLY A 209 -11.92 19.82 -5.50
C GLY A 209 -13.39 19.85 -5.92
N GLN A 210 -13.99 18.67 -6.12
CA GLN A 210 -15.38 18.53 -6.57
C GLN A 210 -16.42 19.19 -5.65
N ASN A 211 -16.06 19.46 -4.41
CA ASN A 211 -16.91 20.08 -3.39
C ASN A 211 -16.62 21.58 -3.20
N GLY A 212 -15.82 22.20 -4.07
CA GLY A 212 -15.49 23.64 -4.00
C GLY A 212 -14.36 23.98 -3.01
N PHE A 213 -13.73 22.99 -2.41
CA PHE A 213 -12.65 23.19 -1.43
C PHE A 213 -11.28 22.86 -2.04
N ILE A 214 -10.27 23.63 -1.64
CA ILE A 214 -8.90 23.43 -2.09
C ILE A 214 -8.39 22.06 -1.64
N VAL A 215 -7.79 21.32 -2.57
CA VAL A 215 -7.06 20.08 -2.34
C VAL A 215 -5.62 20.20 -2.83
N PHE A 216 -4.69 19.54 -2.15
CA PHE A 216 -3.32 19.42 -2.64
C PHE A 216 -3.21 18.28 -3.64
N LYS A 217 -2.46 18.51 -4.71
CA LYS A 217 -2.10 17.50 -5.71
C LYS A 217 -0.60 17.33 -5.76
N PHE A 218 -0.16 16.08 -5.88
CA PHE A 218 1.22 15.69 -6.02
C PHE A 218 1.36 14.86 -7.30
N LYS A 219 2.15 15.33 -8.27
CA LYS A 219 2.47 14.56 -9.47
C LYS A 219 3.69 13.69 -9.19
N LEU A 220 3.46 12.39 -9.18
CA LEU A 220 4.50 11.37 -9.11
C LEU A 220 4.84 10.93 -10.54
N VAL A 221 6.14 10.88 -10.85
CA VAL A 221 6.67 10.39 -12.14
C VAL A 221 7.52 9.17 -11.87
N ARG A 222 7.36 8.15 -12.71
CA ARG A 222 8.00 6.85 -12.56
C ARG A 222 9.51 6.94 -12.76
N GLU A 223 10.27 6.25 -11.92
CA GLU A 223 11.71 6.09 -12.16
C GLU A 223 11.96 5.22 -13.40
N PRO A 224 13.01 5.52 -14.19
CA PRO A 224 13.35 4.74 -15.38
C PRO A 224 13.77 3.30 -15.05
N ASP A 225 13.89 2.45 -16.08
CA ASP A 225 14.45 1.09 -16.00
C ASP A 225 13.72 0.08 -15.10
N GLN A 226 12.44 0.32 -14.82
CA GLN A 226 11.58 -0.62 -14.09
C GLN A 226 10.60 -1.33 -15.04
N LYS A 227 10.25 -2.60 -14.75
CA LYS A 227 9.22 -3.36 -15.50
C LYS A 227 7.91 -2.56 -15.60
N PRO A 228 7.23 -2.46 -16.75
CA PRO A 228 6.04 -1.63 -16.91
C PRO A 228 4.77 -2.30 -16.32
N ALA A 229 4.72 -2.48 -15.00
CA ALA A 229 3.69 -3.27 -14.30
C ALA A 229 2.25 -2.83 -14.60
N PHE A 230 1.87 -1.59 -14.26
CA PHE A 230 0.52 -1.10 -14.54
C PHE A 230 0.26 -0.94 -16.04
N GLY A 231 1.29 -0.60 -16.83
CA GLY A 231 1.22 -0.61 -18.29
C GLY A 231 0.84 -1.99 -18.86
N ILE A 232 1.47 -3.06 -18.36
CA ILE A 232 1.14 -4.45 -18.72
C ILE A 232 -0.30 -4.75 -18.31
N TRP A 233 -0.69 -4.44 -17.08
CA TRP A 233 -2.06 -4.64 -16.61
C TRP A 233 -3.10 -4.00 -17.54
N LYS A 234 -2.88 -2.73 -17.92
CA LYS A 234 -3.77 -1.98 -18.83
C LYS A 234 -3.74 -2.49 -20.28
N SER A 235 -2.66 -3.14 -20.71
CA SER A 235 -2.53 -3.70 -22.05
C SER A 235 -3.31 -5.00 -22.25
N ILE A 236 -3.65 -5.71 -21.16
CA ILE A 236 -4.43 -6.96 -21.21
C ILE A 236 -5.86 -6.60 -21.60
N ARG A 237 -6.21 -6.89 -22.86
CA ARG A 237 -7.57 -6.74 -23.39
C ARG A 237 -8.15 -8.12 -23.70
N ILE A 238 -9.43 -8.31 -23.40
CA ILE A 238 -10.18 -9.45 -23.94
C ILE A 238 -10.55 -9.08 -25.37
N GLY A 239 -10.14 -9.89 -26.35
CA GLY A 239 -10.56 -9.68 -27.73
C GLY A 239 -12.08 -9.76 -27.86
N GLY A 240 -12.72 -8.72 -28.42
CA GLY A 240 -14.13 -8.80 -28.83
C GLY A 240 -15.17 -8.02 -28.02
N MET A 241 -14.79 -7.08 -27.14
CA MET A 241 -15.73 -6.05 -26.65
C MET A 241 -15.40 -4.71 -27.32
N VAL A 242 -16.07 -4.48 -28.45
CA VAL A 242 -16.28 -3.18 -29.09
C VAL A 242 -17.55 -2.58 -28.51
#